data_AF-A0A1I2MWL4-F1
#
_entry.id   AF-A0A1I2MWL4-F1
#
_cell.length_a   1.000
_cell.length_b   1.000
_cell.length_c   1.000
_cell.angle_alpha   90.00
_cell.angle_beta   90.00
_cell.angle_gamma   90.00
#
_symmetry.space_group_name_H-M   'P 1'
#
loop_
_entity.id
_entity.type
_entity.pdbx_description
1 polymer ?
#
loop_
_entity_poly.entity_id
_entity_poly.type
_entity_poly.pdbx_seq_one_letter_code
_entity_poly.pdbx_strand_id
1 'polypeptide(L)'
;MEPRRLSIITGLSYWIIFFAAIFANFFVLEAIVESPLETVQSNASIVRFGILAFLITVVFDVVVAWGLYKLYQRNLWTGLSISFRMMHAAIMGVAIFALPFALKSTTETEILIQVDIFNTIWLIGLFFFGIHLILLGLIIRKPLIIAWFLTIAGIMYMVDTSAHFLISNYSDYQSIFLILVAIPSIIGEMSFAIWLILKGGKSSTEI
;
A
#
# COMPACT_ATOMS: atom_id res chain seq x y z
N MET A 1 -20.10 -16.82 5.42
CA MET A 1 -18.79 -17.38 5.82
C MET A 1 -18.59 -17.10 7.29
N GLU A 2 -18.04 -18.05 8.05
CA GLU A 2 -17.68 -17.85 9.45
C GLU A 2 -16.76 -16.62 9.62
N PRO A 3 -17.03 -15.70 10.56
CA PRO A 3 -16.20 -14.52 10.80
C PRO A 3 -14.72 -14.85 10.96
N ARG A 4 -14.42 -15.97 11.64
CA ARG A 4 -13.05 -16.46 11.82
C ARG A 4 -12.32 -16.72 10.51
N ARG A 5 -12.99 -17.37 9.54
CA ARG A 5 -12.38 -17.68 8.23
C ARG A 5 -12.14 -16.40 7.43
N LEU A 6 -13.07 -15.46 7.50
CA LEU A 6 -12.92 -14.15 6.87
C LEU A 6 -11.74 -13.37 7.44
N SER A 7 -11.56 -13.35 8.77
CA SER A 7 -10.41 -12.68 9.40
C SER A 7 -9.07 -13.28 8.98
N ILE A 8 -8.95 -14.61 8.91
CA ILE A 8 -7.72 -15.26 8.46
C ILE A 8 -7.41 -14.90 7.00
N ILE A 9 -8.40 -14.98 6.10
CA ILE A 9 -8.21 -14.62 4.68
C ILE A 9 -7.78 -13.15 4.55
N THR A 10 -8.44 -12.25 5.28
CA THR A 10 -8.14 -10.82 5.26
C THR A 10 -6.72 -10.55 5.76
N GLY A 11 -6.33 -11.15 6.90
CA GLY A 11 -5.00 -10.98 7.47
C GLY A 11 -3.88 -11.57 6.61
N LEU A 12 -4.07 -12.75 6.02
CA LEU A 12 -3.11 -13.32 5.07
C LEU A 12 -2.99 -12.48 3.80
N SER A 13 -4.09 -11.86 3.35
CA SER A 13 -4.08 -10.95 2.20
C SER A 13 -3.21 -9.72 2.46
N TYR A 14 -3.27 -9.14 3.66
CA TYR A 14 -2.34 -8.07 4.07
C TYR A 14 -0.87 -8.51 3.99
N TRP A 15 -0.54 -9.73 4.42
CA TRP A 15 0.83 -10.24 4.32
C TRP A 15 1.29 -10.41 2.88
N ILE A 16 0.42 -10.93 2.01
CA ILE A 16 0.73 -11.06 0.58
C ILE A 16 1.03 -9.68 -0.03
N ILE A 17 0.20 -8.67 0.26
CA ILE A 17 0.44 -7.29 -0.18
C ILE A 17 1.80 -6.80 0.32
N PHE A 18 2.07 -6.96 1.62
CA PHE A 18 3.30 -6.48 2.24
C PHE A 18 4.56 -7.02 1.57
N PHE A 19 4.66 -8.35 1.41
CA PHE A 19 5.84 -8.96 0.81
C PHE A 19 5.95 -8.68 -0.69
N ALA A 20 4.84 -8.68 -1.42
CA ALA A 20 4.83 -8.33 -2.85
C ALA A 20 5.23 -6.86 -3.08
N ALA A 21 4.71 -5.94 -2.26
CA ALA A 21 5.06 -4.52 -2.33
C ALA A 21 6.53 -4.26 -1.96
N ILE A 22 7.06 -4.93 -0.93
CA ILE A 22 8.49 -4.81 -0.58
C ILE A 22 9.36 -5.30 -1.72
N PHE A 23 9.07 -6.48 -2.28
CA PHE A 23 9.81 -7.00 -3.42
C PHE A 23 9.79 -6.01 -4.59
N ALA A 24 8.60 -5.54 -4.97
CA ALA A 24 8.44 -4.65 -6.12
C ALA A 24 9.10 -3.27 -5.92
N ASN A 25 9.06 -2.71 -4.72
CA ASN A 25 9.67 -1.40 -4.45
C ASN A 25 11.20 -1.48 -4.29
N PHE A 26 11.68 -2.30 -3.36
CA PHE A 26 13.08 -2.29 -2.93
C PHE A 26 14.00 -3.20 -3.77
N PHE A 27 13.46 -4.14 -4.55
CA PHE A 27 14.27 -4.99 -5.41
C PHE A 27 14.08 -4.70 -6.90
N VAL A 28 12.96 -4.07 -7.28
CA VAL A 28 12.66 -3.79 -8.69
C VAL A 28 12.75 -2.31 -9.00
N LEU A 29 11.95 -1.44 -8.35
CA LEU A 29 12.03 0.00 -8.63
C LEU A 29 13.39 0.58 -8.27
N GLU A 30 13.94 0.22 -7.10
CA GLU A 30 15.28 0.67 -6.69
C GLU A 30 16.35 0.23 -7.69
N ALA A 31 16.32 -1.03 -8.16
CA ALA A 31 17.23 -1.51 -9.20
C ALA A 31 17.08 -0.77 -10.55
N ILE A 32 15.86 -0.34 -10.91
CA ILE A 32 15.64 0.49 -12.09
C ILE A 32 16.22 1.89 -11.86
N VAL A 33 16.08 2.49 -10.68
CA VAL A 33 16.62 3.82 -10.38
C VAL A 33 18.15 3.81 -10.35
N GLU A 34 18.76 2.77 -9.76
CA GLU A 34 20.22 2.66 -9.64
C GLU A 34 20.92 2.35 -10.97
N SER A 35 20.32 1.54 -11.83
CA SER A 35 20.91 1.12 -13.10
C SER A 35 19.84 0.90 -14.18
N PRO A 36 19.22 1.98 -14.71
CA PRO A 36 18.00 1.87 -15.52
C PRO A 36 18.18 1.02 -16.78
N LEU A 37 19.24 1.28 -17.56
CA LEU A 37 19.50 0.57 -18.81
C LEU A 37 19.83 -0.90 -18.57
N GLU A 38 20.69 -1.20 -17.60
CA GLU A 38 21.06 -2.59 -17.28
C GLU A 38 19.84 -3.38 -16.78
N THR A 39 19.08 -2.81 -15.85
CA THR A 39 17.93 -3.47 -15.24
C THR A 39 16.83 -3.73 -16.28
N VAL A 40 16.58 -2.79 -17.19
CA VAL A 40 15.56 -2.94 -18.24
C VAL A 40 16.02 -3.82 -19.40
N GLN A 41 17.25 -3.69 -19.87
CA GLN A 41 17.70 -4.35 -21.10
C GLN A 41 18.33 -5.72 -20.83
N SER A 42 19.18 -5.81 -19.82
CA SER A 42 19.92 -7.03 -19.48
C SER A 42 19.15 -7.91 -18.49
N ASN A 43 18.42 -7.29 -17.54
CA ASN A 43 17.71 -7.99 -16.47
C ASN A 43 16.18 -7.86 -16.53
N ALA A 44 15.60 -7.63 -17.71
CA ALA A 44 14.17 -7.35 -17.92
C ALA A 44 13.18 -8.25 -17.14
N SER A 45 13.55 -9.50 -16.87
CA SER A 45 12.76 -10.44 -16.08
C SER A 45 12.46 -9.94 -14.67
N ILE A 46 13.39 -9.26 -14.00
CA ILE A 46 13.17 -8.72 -12.64
C ILE A 46 12.07 -7.65 -12.67
N VAL A 47 12.07 -6.80 -13.69
CA VAL A 47 11.05 -5.78 -13.92
C VAL A 47 9.69 -6.41 -14.18
N ARG A 48 9.63 -7.47 -15.01
CA ARG A 48 8.38 -8.20 -15.27
C ARG A 48 7.82 -8.86 -14.01
N PHE A 49 8.66 -9.44 -13.17
CA PHE A 49 8.22 -10.00 -11.88
C PHE A 49 7.76 -8.90 -10.90
N GLY A 50 8.40 -7.73 -10.91
CA GLY A 50 7.93 -6.57 -10.13
C GLY A 50 6.55 -6.08 -10.57
N ILE A 51 6.31 -6.01 -11.89
CA ILE A 51 4.97 -5.69 -12.44
C ILE A 51 3.93 -6.69 -11.94
N LEU A 52 4.23 -7.99 -12.01
CA LEU A 52 3.34 -9.03 -11.50
C LEU A 52 3.11 -8.91 -9.99
N ALA A 53 4.16 -8.58 -9.22
CA ALA A 53 4.05 -8.35 -7.79
C ALA A 53 3.13 -7.16 -7.47
N PHE A 54 3.23 -6.04 -8.17
CA PHE A 54 2.28 -4.92 -8.01
C PHE A 54 0.86 -5.27 -8.47
N LEU A 55 0.69 -6.09 -9.52
CA LEU A 55 -0.64 -6.57 -9.89
C LEU A 55 -1.25 -7.47 -8.79
N ILE A 56 -0.42 -8.31 -8.17
CA ILE A 56 -0.82 -9.10 -7.00
C ILE A 56 -1.24 -8.17 -5.86
N THR A 57 -0.49 -7.10 -5.54
CA THR A 57 -0.89 -6.16 -4.48
C THR A 57 -2.27 -5.56 -4.76
N VAL A 58 -2.54 -5.12 -5.99
CA VAL A 58 -3.85 -4.55 -6.39
C VAL A 58 -4.98 -5.56 -6.24
N VAL A 59 -4.78 -6.81 -6.66
CA VAL A 59 -5.80 -7.86 -6.49
C VAL A 59 -6.10 -8.10 -5.01
N PHE A 60 -5.06 -8.23 -4.19
CA PHE A 60 -5.24 -8.49 -2.77
C PHE A 60 -5.76 -7.26 -2.01
N ASP A 61 -5.55 -6.05 -2.51
CA ASP A 61 -6.18 -4.84 -1.98
C ASP A 61 -7.71 -4.95 -2.04
N VAL A 62 -8.25 -5.48 -3.13
CA VAL A 62 -9.69 -5.74 -3.29
C VAL A 62 -10.16 -6.82 -2.33
N VAL A 63 -9.38 -7.90 -2.17
CA VAL A 63 -9.69 -8.98 -1.22
C VAL A 63 -9.73 -8.45 0.22
N VAL A 64 -8.78 -7.61 0.60
CA VAL A 64 -8.75 -6.96 1.92
C VAL A 64 -9.96 -6.02 2.09
N ALA A 65 -10.26 -5.18 1.11
CA ALA A 65 -11.42 -4.27 1.16
C ALA A 65 -12.73 -5.05 1.37
N TRP A 66 -12.92 -6.12 0.60
CA TRP A 66 -14.06 -7.03 0.76
C TRP A 66 -14.09 -7.71 2.13
N GLY A 67 -12.95 -8.21 2.59
CA GLY A 67 -12.80 -8.85 3.89
C GLY A 67 -13.18 -7.91 5.04
N LEU A 68 -12.62 -6.71 5.05
CA LEU A 68 -12.94 -5.67 6.04
C LEU A 68 -14.39 -5.22 5.98
N TYR A 69 -14.96 -5.09 4.78
CA TYR A 69 -16.39 -4.78 4.63
C TYR A 69 -17.25 -5.83 5.33
N LYS A 70 -16.99 -7.12 5.07
CA LYS A 70 -17.76 -8.20 5.68
C LYS A 70 -17.56 -8.32 7.17
N LEU A 71 -16.35 -8.08 7.66
CA LEU A 71 -16.03 -8.13 9.08
C LEU A 71 -16.71 -6.97 9.84
N TYR A 72 -16.66 -5.74 9.32
CA TYR A 72 -17.10 -4.54 10.04
C TYR A 72 -18.36 -3.89 9.44
N GLN A 73 -19.22 -4.65 8.74
CA GLN A 73 -20.37 -4.13 7.99
C GLN A 73 -21.38 -3.31 8.82
N ARG A 74 -21.41 -3.48 10.15
CA ARG A 74 -22.31 -2.75 11.06
C ARG A 74 -21.80 -1.35 11.43
N ASN A 75 -20.53 -1.05 11.19
CA ASN A 75 -19.95 0.25 11.51
C ASN A 75 -20.21 1.24 10.37
N LEU A 76 -20.69 2.44 10.73
CA LEU A 76 -21.05 3.52 9.80
C LEU A 76 -19.91 3.92 8.87
N TRP A 77 -18.66 3.86 9.34
CA TRP A 77 -17.49 4.32 8.59
C TRP A 77 -16.91 3.26 7.64
N THR A 78 -17.35 2.00 7.75
CA THR A 78 -16.77 0.90 6.97
C THR A 78 -16.92 1.11 5.48
N GLY A 79 -18.11 1.52 5.02
CA GLY A 79 -18.36 1.80 3.59
C GLY A 79 -17.43 2.88 3.03
N LEU A 80 -17.20 3.94 3.80
CA LEU A 80 -16.31 5.03 3.40
C LEU A 80 -14.83 4.58 3.39
N SER A 81 -14.41 3.88 4.44
CA SER A 81 -13.04 3.36 4.58
C SER A 81 -12.66 2.42 3.42
N ILE A 82 -13.53 1.47 3.06
CA ILE A 82 -13.24 0.56 1.95
C ILE A 82 -13.25 1.28 0.59
N SER A 83 -14.07 2.33 0.44
CA SER A 83 -14.14 3.08 -0.81
C SER A 83 -12.82 3.79 -1.08
N PHE A 84 -12.22 4.39 -0.06
CA PHE A 84 -10.89 4.98 -0.16
C PHE A 84 -9.78 3.96 -0.42
N ARG A 85 -9.85 2.76 0.19
CA ARG A 85 -8.94 1.66 -0.15
C ARG A 85 -9.06 1.22 -1.61
N MET A 86 -10.28 1.09 -2.11
CA MET A 86 -10.54 0.73 -3.50
C MET A 86 -10.08 1.81 -4.47
N MET A 87 -10.20 3.09 -4.09
CA MET A 87 -9.66 4.21 -4.86
C MET A 87 -8.13 4.13 -4.95
N HIS A 88 -7.44 3.87 -3.83
CA HIS A 88 -5.99 3.59 -3.82
C HIS A 88 -5.64 2.42 -4.76
N ALA A 89 -6.35 1.29 -4.65
CA ALA A 89 -6.08 0.11 -5.47
C ALA A 89 -6.25 0.39 -6.98
N ALA A 90 -7.29 1.15 -7.35
CA ALA A 90 -7.52 1.55 -8.74
C ALA A 90 -6.42 2.49 -9.24
N ILE A 91 -6.02 3.48 -8.45
CA ILE A 91 -4.93 4.41 -8.79
C ILE A 91 -3.60 3.67 -8.93
N MET A 92 -3.29 2.74 -8.02
CA MET A 92 -2.13 1.86 -8.14
C MET A 92 -2.19 1.03 -9.43
N GLY A 93 -3.35 0.48 -9.77
CA GLY A 93 -3.57 -0.21 -11.05
C GLY A 93 -3.23 0.67 -12.26
N VAL A 94 -3.55 1.96 -12.20
CA VAL A 94 -3.17 2.94 -13.22
C VAL A 94 -1.66 3.20 -13.21
N ALA A 95 -1.04 3.37 -12.04
CA ALA A 95 0.41 3.59 -11.92
C ALA A 95 1.22 2.49 -12.60
N ILE A 96 0.84 1.22 -12.39
CA ILE A 96 1.52 0.04 -12.95
C ILE A 96 1.65 0.11 -14.47
N PHE A 97 0.75 0.80 -15.20
CA PHE A 97 0.84 0.91 -16.66
C PHE A 97 2.13 1.59 -17.14
N ALA A 98 2.80 2.41 -16.32
CA ALA A 98 4.06 3.06 -16.70
C ALA A 98 5.22 2.05 -16.83
N LEU A 99 5.24 0.98 -16.03
CA LEU A 99 6.36 0.03 -15.99
C LEU A 99 6.52 -0.80 -17.28
N PRO A 100 5.45 -1.27 -17.95
CA PRO A 100 5.55 -1.82 -19.30
C PRO A 100 6.12 -0.85 -20.35
N PHE A 101 5.91 0.45 -20.20
CA PHE A 101 6.54 1.44 -21.09
C PHE A 101 8.01 1.62 -20.75
N ALA A 102 8.39 1.59 -19.46
CA ALA A 102 9.79 1.58 -19.04
C ALA A 102 10.55 0.40 -19.70
N LEU A 103 9.94 -0.78 -19.78
CA LEU A 103 10.50 -1.95 -20.46
C LEU A 103 10.70 -1.80 -21.97
N LYS A 104 10.01 -0.86 -22.62
CA LYS A 104 10.11 -0.59 -24.05
C LYS A 104 11.06 0.56 -24.38
N SER A 105 11.40 1.37 -23.38
CA SER A 105 12.28 2.52 -23.53
C SER A 105 13.72 2.08 -23.82
N THR A 106 14.43 2.88 -24.61
CA THR A 106 15.81 2.56 -25.03
C THR A 106 16.85 3.48 -24.39
N THR A 107 16.41 4.60 -23.81
CA THR A 107 17.28 5.55 -23.14
C THR A 107 17.03 5.57 -21.64
N GLU A 108 18.06 5.89 -20.88
CA GLU A 108 17.99 6.02 -19.42
C GLU A 108 16.93 7.04 -18.99
N THR A 109 16.92 8.20 -19.65
CA THR A 109 15.96 9.28 -19.39
C THR A 109 14.52 8.83 -19.60
N GLU A 110 14.22 8.13 -20.69
CA GLU A 110 12.86 7.62 -20.93
C GLU A 110 12.42 6.60 -19.88
N ILE A 111 13.34 5.74 -19.40
CA ILE A 111 13.05 4.76 -18.34
C ILE A 111 12.72 5.47 -17.03
N LEU A 112 13.56 6.41 -16.61
CA LEU A 112 13.38 7.16 -15.37
C LEU A 112 12.11 8.02 -15.39
N ILE A 113 11.75 8.62 -16.53
CA ILE A 113 10.47 9.33 -16.69
C ILE A 113 9.28 8.40 -16.41
N GLN A 114 9.32 7.14 -16.86
CA GLN A 114 8.24 6.19 -16.56
C GLN A 114 8.19 5.81 -15.08
N VAL A 115 9.35 5.70 -14.41
CA VAL A 115 9.41 5.48 -12.96
C VAL A 115 8.85 6.68 -12.20
N ASP A 116 9.16 7.91 -12.61
CA ASP A 116 8.61 9.12 -12.01
C ASP A 116 7.08 9.22 -12.19
N ILE A 117 6.57 8.86 -13.38
CA ILE A 117 5.12 8.77 -13.63
C ILE A 117 4.50 7.74 -12.69
N PHE A 118 5.08 6.54 -12.58
CA PHE A 118 4.63 5.50 -11.65
C PHE A 118 4.56 6.05 -10.22
N ASN A 119 5.67 6.60 -9.72
CA ASN A 119 5.80 7.08 -8.34
C ASN A 119 4.81 8.21 -8.05
N THR A 120 4.62 9.14 -8.99
CA THR A 120 3.68 10.26 -8.84
C THR A 120 2.24 9.76 -8.72
N ILE A 121 1.81 8.84 -9.60
CA ILE A 121 0.45 8.28 -9.56
C ILE A 121 0.28 7.46 -8.28
N TRP A 122 1.26 6.64 -7.91
CA TRP A 122 1.21 5.83 -6.71
C TRP A 122 1.10 6.69 -5.44
N LEU A 123 1.88 7.77 -5.34
CA LEU A 123 1.83 8.73 -4.24
C LEU A 123 0.42 9.32 -4.07
N ILE A 124 -0.25 9.71 -5.17
CA ILE A 124 -1.65 10.16 -5.13
C ILE A 124 -2.56 9.06 -4.56
N GLY A 125 -2.33 7.80 -4.93
CA GLY A 125 -3.04 6.67 -4.36
C GLY A 125 -2.84 6.56 -2.84
N LEU A 126 -1.61 6.74 -2.36
CA LEU A 126 -1.27 6.66 -0.94
C LEU A 126 -1.98 7.73 -0.10
N PHE A 127 -2.27 8.91 -0.65
CA PHE A 127 -3.10 9.90 0.02
C PHE A 127 -4.48 9.35 0.41
N PHE A 128 -5.17 8.68 -0.53
CA PHE A 128 -6.46 8.05 -0.27
C PHE A 128 -6.34 6.84 0.66
N PHE A 129 -5.24 6.09 0.53
CA PHE A 129 -4.93 5.02 1.48
C PHE A 129 -4.80 5.55 2.91
N GLY A 130 -4.20 6.73 3.09
CA GLY A 130 -4.10 7.38 4.39
C GLY A 130 -5.46 7.66 5.04
N ILE A 131 -6.43 8.14 4.26
CA ILE A 131 -7.82 8.32 4.72
C ILE A 131 -8.43 6.98 5.14
N HIS A 132 -8.22 5.92 4.36
CA HIS A 132 -8.66 4.57 4.72
C HIS A 132 -8.09 4.14 6.08
N LEU A 133 -6.81 4.32 6.34
CA LEU A 133 -6.15 3.91 7.58
C LEU A 133 -6.66 4.68 8.81
N ILE A 134 -6.90 5.99 8.69
CA ILE A 134 -7.52 6.80 9.75
C ILE A 134 -8.90 6.24 10.09
N LEU A 135 -9.75 6.02 9.08
CA LEU A 135 -11.08 5.46 9.28
C LEU A 135 -11.02 4.04 9.86
N LEU A 136 -10.07 3.22 9.40
CA LEU A 136 -9.87 1.86 9.91
C LEU A 136 -9.50 1.86 11.40
N GLY A 137 -8.62 2.77 11.84
CA GLY A 137 -8.31 2.98 13.25
C GLY A 137 -9.56 3.27 14.08
N LEU A 138 -10.46 4.12 13.58
CA LEU A 138 -11.75 4.43 14.22
C LEU A 138 -12.73 3.25 14.24
N ILE A 139 -12.68 2.39 13.22
CA ILE A 139 -13.55 1.22 13.09
C ILE A 139 -13.15 0.12 14.07
N ILE A 140 -11.87 -0.24 14.12
CA ILE A 140 -11.43 -1.42 14.88
C ILE A 140 -11.46 -1.19 16.39
N ARG A 141 -11.14 0.03 16.87
CA ARG A 141 -11.09 0.50 18.28
C ARG A 141 -10.24 -0.30 19.26
N LYS A 142 -10.08 -1.62 19.09
CA LYS A 142 -9.27 -2.51 19.92
C LYS A 142 -8.52 -3.51 19.04
N PRO A 143 -7.25 -3.82 19.40
CA PRO A 143 -6.49 -3.23 20.49
C PRO A 143 -6.10 -1.77 20.18
N LEU A 144 -6.20 -0.90 21.18
CA LEU A 144 -6.03 0.56 21.02
C LEU A 144 -4.71 0.93 20.37
N ILE A 145 -3.63 0.22 20.72
CA ILE A 145 -2.30 0.48 20.17
C ILE A 145 -2.28 0.33 18.65
N ILE A 146 -2.94 -0.70 18.09
CA ILE A 146 -3.03 -0.91 16.64
C ILE A 146 -3.85 0.22 16.02
N ALA A 147 -5.00 0.57 16.62
CA ALA A 147 -5.84 1.66 16.13
C ALA A 147 -5.08 3.00 16.06
N TRP A 148 -4.27 3.29 17.08
CA TRP A 148 -3.42 4.48 17.14
C TRP A 148 -2.36 4.49 16.04
N PHE A 149 -1.61 3.40 15.86
CA PHE A 149 -0.60 3.32 14.82
C PHE A 149 -1.18 3.42 13.41
N LEU A 150 -2.32 2.79 13.14
CA LEU A 150 -3.03 2.95 11.86
C LEU A 150 -3.43 4.40 11.61
N THR A 151 -3.95 5.08 12.64
CA THR A 151 -4.35 6.49 12.52
C THR A 151 -3.15 7.40 12.24
N ILE A 152 -2.04 7.22 12.97
CA ILE A 152 -0.80 7.98 12.75
C ILE A 152 -0.24 7.71 11.35
N ALA A 153 -0.19 6.44 10.93
CA ALA A 153 0.25 6.08 9.58
C ALA A 153 -0.58 6.78 8.50
N GLY A 154 -1.91 6.77 8.67
CA GLY A 154 -2.79 7.41 7.71
C GLY A 154 -2.60 8.93 7.62
N ILE A 155 -2.40 9.60 8.75
CA ILE A 155 -2.03 11.03 8.78
C ILE A 155 -0.71 11.23 8.04
N MET A 156 0.30 10.40 8.32
CA MET A 156 1.62 10.55 7.73
C MET A 156 1.62 10.34 6.21
N TYR A 157 0.87 9.38 5.67
CA TYR A 157 0.70 9.24 4.21
C TYR A 157 0.12 10.50 3.57
N MET A 158 -0.90 11.11 4.19
CA MET A 158 -1.51 12.32 3.66
C MET A 158 -0.57 13.52 3.73
N VAL A 159 0.16 13.67 4.85
CA VAL A 159 1.12 14.76 5.05
C VAL A 159 2.29 14.63 4.06
N ASP A 160 2.87 13.43 3.93
CA ASP A 160 3.97 13.17 2.99
C ASP A 160 3.57 13.44 1.53
N THR A 161 2.40 12.94 1.13
CA THR A 161 1.87 13.20 -0.22
C THR A 161 1.64 14.71 -0.44
N SER A 162 1.08 15.40 0.55
CA SER A 162 0.88 16.85 0.44
C SER A 162 2.20 17.61 0.39
N ALA A 163 3.21 17.17 1.15
CA ALA A 163 4.53 17.78 1.19
C ALA A 163 5.23 17.72 -0.19
N HIS A 164 5.12 16.61 -0.91
CA HIS A 164 5.64 16.50 -2.28
C HIS A 164 5.08 17.57 -3.23
N PHE A 165 3.82 17.97 -3.07
CA PHE A 165 3.19 18.97 -3.94
C PHE A 165 3.36 20.41 -3.46
N LEU A 166 3.51 20.62 -2.15
CA LEU A 166 3.50 21.95 -1.55
C LEU A 166 4.90 22.48 -1.21
N ILE A 167 5.91 21.61 -1.09
CA ILE A 167 7.27 21.98 -0.70
C ILE A 167 8.20 21.88 -1.91
N SER A 168 8.73 23.02 -2.37
CA SER A 168 9.62 23.08 -3.55
C SER A 168 10.93 22.33 -3.39
N ASN A 169 11.41 22.14 -2.15
CA ASN A 169 12.63 21.40 -1.83
C ASN A 169 12.34 20.11 -1.05
N TYR A 170 11.28 19.39 -1.42
CA TYR A 170 10.89 18.12 -0.79
C TYR A 170 12.03 17.10 -0.69
N SER A 171 12.92 17.05 -1.69
CA SER A 171 14.10 16.18 -1.74
C SER A 171 14.96 16.24 -0.48
N ASP A 172 15.08 17.41 0.15
CA ASP A 172 15.90 17.61 1.36
C ASP A 172 15.31 16.89 2.59
N TYR A 173 14.01 16.57 2.55
CA TYR A 173 13.25 15.98 3.65
C TYR A 173 12.74 14.57 3.34
N GLN A 174 12.92 14.07 2.12
CA GLN A 174 12.37 12.79 1.64
C GLN A 174 12.66 11.64 2.60
N SER A 175 13.90 11.51 3.08
CA SER A 175 14.28 10.43 4.02
C SER A 175 13.55 10.52 5.36
N ILE A 176 13.26 11.74 5.84
CA ILE A 176 12.53 11.95 7.10
C ILE A 176 11.07 11.53 6.91
N PHE A 177 10.43 11.98 5.83
CA PHE A 177 9.05 11.60 5.52
C PHE A 177 8.91 10.09 5.34
N LEU A 178 9.85 9.45 4.62
CA LEU A 178 9.87 8.01 4.44
C LEU A 178 9.82 7.27 5.78
N ILE A 179 10.66 7.67 6.75
CA ILE A 179 10.70 7.04 8.08
C ILE A 179 9.40 7.30 8.85
N LEU A 180 8.89 8.53 8.80
CA LEU A 180 7.66 8.92 9.50
C LEU A 180 6.41 8.19 8.94
N VAL A 181 6.41 7.84 7.65
CA VAL A 181 5.36 7.03 7.03
C VAL A 181 5.57 5.55 7.32
N ALA A 182 6.77 5.02 7.04
CA ALA A 182 7.05 3.60 7.06
C ALA A 182 6.93 2.99 8.46
N ILE A 183 7.48 3.63 9.50
CA ILE A 183 7.47 3.05 10.85
C ILE A 183 6.04 2.86 11.38
N PRO A 184 5.18 3.89 11.42
CA PRO A 184 3.82 3.71 11.90
C PRO A 184 2.99 2.77 11.02
N SER A 185 3.19 2.82 9.69
CA SER A 185 2.50 1.95 8.74
C SER A 185 2.82 0.48 8.99
N ILE A 186 4.11 0.12 9.03
CA ILE A 186 4.56 -1.25 9.27
C ILE A 186 4.03 -1.75 10.62
N ILE A 187 4.20 -0.97 11.68
CA ILE A 187 3.74 -1.39 13.02
C ILE A 187 2.22 -1.54 13.05
N GLY A 188 1.47 -0.57 12.53
CA GLY A 188 0.02 -0.58 12.54
C GLY A 188 -0.57 -1.71 11.72
N GLU A 189 -0.23 -1.77 10.43
CA GLU A 189 -0.81 -2.73 9.48
C GLU A 189 -0.36 -4.16 9.75
N MET A 190 0.92 -4.38 10.03
CA MET A 190 1.42 -5.74 10.28
C MET A 190 0.87 -6.29 11.60
N SER A 191 0.80 -5.47 12.64
CA SER A 191 0.16 -5.86 13.89
C SER A 191 -1.33 -6.15 13.68
N PHE A 192 -2.02 -5.37 12.85
CA PHE A 192 -3.42 -5.60 12.53
C PHE A 192 -3.63 -6.92 11.76
N ALA A 193 -2.79 -7.20 10.77
CA ALA A 193 -2.80 -8.44 10.02
C ALA A 193 -2.57 -9.66 10.94
N ILE A 194 -1.56 -9.60 11.81
CA ILE A 194 -1.29 -10.62 12.84
C ILE A 194 -2.50 -10.79 13.76
N TRP A 195 -3.12 -9.70 14.21
CA TRP A 195 -4.29 -9.75 15.08
C TRP A 195 -5.49 -10.41 14.40
N LEU A 196 -5.76 -10.08 13.12
CA LEU A 196 -6.80 -10.75 12.33
C LEU A 196 -6.56 -12.25 12.21
N ILE A 197 -5.30 -12.65 11.93
CA ILE A 197 -4.91 -14.06 11.81
C ILE A 197 -5.04 -14.78 13.15
N LEU A 198 -4.63 -14.20 14.28
CA LEU A 198 -4.57 -14.93 15.55
C LEU A 198 -5.85 -14.84 16.38
N LYS A 199 -6.53 -13.69 16.36
CA LYS A 199 -7.64 -13.36 17.25
C LYS A 199 -8.93 -13.03 16.53
N GLY A 200 -8.87 -12.55 15.29
CA GLY A 200 -10.06 -12.10 14.57
C GLY A 200 -11.14 -13.18 14.41
N GLY A 201 -12.40 -12.79 14.67
CA GLY A 201 -13.60 -13.59 14.42
C GLY A 201 -13.83 -14.71 15.43
N LYS A 202 -13.14 -14.71 16.57
CA LYS A 202 -13.42 -15.61 17.70
C LYS A 202 -14.59 -15.06 18.53
N SER A 203 -15.33 -15.93 19.22
CA SER A 203 -16.56 -15.57 19.97
C SER A 203 -16.38 -14.49 21.05
N SER A 204 -15.15 -14.23 21.49
CA SER A 204 -14.79 -13.20 22.48
C SER A 204 -14.27 -11.89 21.88
N THR A 205 -14.20 -11.78 20.56
CA THR A 205 -13.72 -10.57 19.85
C THR A 205 -14.90 -9.81 19.27
N GLU A 206 -15.03 -8.53 19.63
CA GLU A 206 -15.95 -7.61 18.96
C GLU A 206 -15.43 -7.33 17.54
N ILE A 207 -15.98 -8.05 16.57
CA ILE A 207 -15.85 -7.78 15.13
C ILE A 207 -17.26 -7.73 14.54
#